data_AF-A0A1E3VW12-F1
#
_entry.id   AF-A0A1E3VW12-F1
#
_cell.length_a   1.000
_cell.length_b   1.000
_cell.length_c   1.000
_cell.angle_alpha   90.00
_cell.angle_beta   90.00
_cell.angle_gamma   90.00
#
_symmetry.space_group_name_H-M   'P 1'
#
loop_
_entity.id
_entity.type
_entity.pdbx_description
1 polymer ?
#
loop_
_entity_poly.entity_id
_entity_poly.type
_entity_poly.pdbx_seq_one_letter_code
_entity_poly.pdbx_strand_id
1 'polypeptide(L)'
;MVTHLDSAEHCIRSAVDAAERMAGVTVEDVHVSVTCGRLKSDSFSASVALASGAVRDDDVQRLLAGGRQYAARDKRTVLHALPTGYRLDENSGISEPQGMCGERLSVDLHAVTADEVAMRNLMLVVERCHLGVASLVAAPIRARWRSYAR
;
A
#
# COMPACT_ATOMS: atom_id res chain seq x y z
N MET A 1 -13.16 -14.92 -2.23
CA MET A 1 -13.32 -14.19 -0.94
C MET A 1 -13.10 -15.21 0.15
N VAL A 2 -12.45 -14.88 1.27
CA VAL A 2 -12.38 -15.83 2.40
C VAL A 2 -13.80 -16.03 2.92
N THR A 3 -14.40 -17.18 2.63
CA THR A 3 -15.76 -17.55 3.06
C THR A 3 -15.75 -18.41 4.32
N HIS A 4 -14.61 -19.01 4.67
CA HIS A 4 -14.43 -19.84 5.86
C HIS A 4 -13.18 -19.39 6.63
N LEU A 5 -13.39 -18.56 7.66
CA LEU A 5 -12.32 -17.99 8.47
C LEU A 5 -11.57 -19.08 9.25
N ASP A 6 -12.27 -20.09 9.77
CA ASP A 6 -11.68 -21.15 10.59
C ASP A 6 -10.74 -22.05 9.77
N SER A 7 -11.11 -22.37 8.53
CA SER A 7 -10.24 -23.12 7.62
C SER A 7 -9.00 -22.32 7.23
N ALA A 8 -9.15 -21.01 7.01
CA ALA A 8 -8.02 -20.13 6.72
C ALA A 8 -7.07 -20.02 7.92
N GLU A 9 -7.61 -19.94 9.14
CA GLU A 9 -6.85 -19.93 10.38
C GLU A 9 -6.01 -21.21 10.53
N HIS A 10 -6.63 -22.38 10.33
CA HIS A 10 -5.95 -23.66 10.40
C HIS A 10 -4.79 -23.76 9.39
N CYS A 11 -5.01 -23.33 8.14
CA CYS A 11 -3.97 -23.29 7.12
C CYS A 11 -2.81 -22.36 7.50
N ILE A 12 -3.09 -21.19 8.06
CA ILE A 12 -2.06 -20.23 8.48
C ILE A 12 -1.22 -20.79 9.63
N ARG A 13 -1.87 -21.31 10.69
CA ARG A 13 -1.16 -21.95 11.81
C ARG A 13 -0.27 -23.09 11.33
N SER A 14 -0.79 -23.98 10.48
CA SER A 14 -0.01 -25.10 9.95
C SER A 14 1.19 -24.65 9.11
N ALA A 15 1.07 -23.55 8.35
CA ALA A 15 2.18 -23.01 7.57
C ALA A 15 3.25 -22.37 8.47
N VAL A 16 2.83 -21.67 9.52
CA VAL A 16 3.71 -21.03 10.50
C VAL A 16 4.47 -22.09 11.30
N ASP A 17 3.79 -23.10 11.81
CA ASP A 17 4.42 -24.22 12.53
C ASP A 17 5.51 -24.91 11.69
N ALA A 18 5.26 -25.07 10.38
CA ALA A 18 6.26 -25.64 9.47
C ALA A 18 7.47 -24.71 9.30
N ALA A 19 7.23 -23.40 9.13
CA ALA A 19 8.29 -22.41 9.00
C ALA A 19 9.14 -22.29 10.28
N GLU A 20 8.51 -22.25 11.45
CA GLU A 20 9.19 -22.20 12.75
C GLU A 20 10.09 -23.42 12.97
N ARG A 21 9.59 -24.64 12.66
CA ARG A 21 10.40 -25.86 12.74
C ARG A 21 11.59 -25.85 11.81
N MET A 22 11.44 -25.31 10.59
CA MET A 22 12.53 -25.23 9.63
C MET A 22 13.57 -24.18 10.00
N ALA A 23 13.13 -23.06 10.58
CA ALA A 23 13.99 -21.92 10.92
C ALA A 23 14.57 -21.98 12.34
N GLY A 24 13.99 -22.80 13.23
CA GLY A 24 14.40 -22.91 14.63
C GLY A 24 14.10 -21.65 15.45
N VAL A 25 13.15 -20.83 15.01
CA VAL A 25 12.76 -19.56 15.65
C VAL A 25 11.25 -19.45 15.72
N THR A 26 10.76 -18.64 16.65
CA THR A 26 9.34 -18.26 16.73
C THR A 26 9.06 -17.12 15.76
N VAL A 27 7.97 -17.20 15.02
CA VAL A 27 7.54 -16.17 14.07
C VAL A 27 6.55 -15.24 14.77
N GLU A 28 6.88 -13.96 14.85
CA GLU A 28 6.02 -12.94 15.46
C GLU A 28 5.27 -12.11 14.41
N ASP A 29 5.93 -11.81 13.28
CA ASP A 29 5.40 -10.97 12.21
C ASP A 29 5.42 -11.68 10.85
N VAL A 30 4.36 -11.47 10.07
CA VAL A 30 4.25 -12.02 8.72
C VAL A 30 3.95 -10.96 7.67
N HIS A 31 4.58 -11.09 6.50
CA HIS A 31 4.21 -10.36 5.29
C HIS A 31 3.22 -11.18 4.49
N VAL A 32 2.01 -10.65 4.29
CA VAL A 32 0.93 -11.37 3.62
C VAL A 32 0.83 -10.90 2.17
N SER A 33 1.11 -11.82 1.25
CA SER A 33 0.91 -11.59 -0.19
C SER A 33 -0.52 -11.91 -0.58
N VAL A 34 -1.25 -10.90 -1.05
CA VAL A 34 -2.66 -10.99 -1.40
C VAL A 34 -2.85 -11.12 -2.91
N THR A 35 -3.49 -12.21 -3.36
CA THR A 35 -3.97 -12.39 -4.74
C THR A 35 -5.49 -12.19 -4.88
N CYS A 36 -6.20 -12.08 -3.74
CA CYS A 36 -7.65 -12.09 -3.66
C CYS A 36 -8.24 -10.75 -3.18
N GLY A 37 -9.57 -10.62 -3.17
CA GLY A 37 -10.24 -9.38 -2.75
C GLY A 37 -10.47 -8.36 -3.87
N ARG A 38 -10.73 -8.83 -5.10
CA ARG A 38 -10.98 -7.99 -6.29
C ARG A 38 -9.92 -6.90 -6.43
N LEU A 39 -8.67 -7.31 -6.62
CA LEU A 39 -7.58 -6.38 -6.86
C LEU A 39 -7.95 -5.47 -8.04
N LYS A 40 -7.85 -4.17 -7.83
CA LYS A 40 -8.07 -3.16 -8.87
C LYS A 40 -6.85 -2.27 -8.91
N SER A 41 -6.35 -2.08 -10.12
CA SER A 41 -5.31 -1.12 -10.43
C SER A 41 -5.98 0.11 -11.02
N ASP A 42 -5.59 1.29 -10.55
CA ASP A 42 -6.09 2.55 -11.09
C ASP A 42 -4.95 3.57 -11.15
N SER A 43 -5.00 4.45 -12.14
CA SER A 43 -4.03 5.53 -12.32
C SER A 43 -4.78 6.85 -12.33
N PHE A 44 -4.37 7.78 -11.48
CA PHE A 44 -5.00 9.08 -11.38
C PHE A 44 -3.98 10.15 -10.99
N SER A 45 -4.33 11.41 -11.23
CA SER A 45 -3.52 12.56 -10.83
C SER A 45 -4.12 13.21 -9.58
N ALA A 46 -3.26 13.55 -8.62
CA ALA A 46 -3.62 14.43 -7.51
C ALA A 46 -2.87 15.76 -7.68
N SER A 47 -3.45 16.86 -7.19
CA SER A 47 -2.77 18.17 -7.20
C SER A 47 -3.04 18.97 -5.94
N VAL A 48 -2.08 19.80 -5.55
CA VAL A 48 -2.16 20.72 -4.41
C VAL A 48 -1.65 22.10 -4.81
N ALA A 49 -2.31 23.15 -4.31
CA ALA A 49 -1.84 24.53 -4.47
C ALA A 49 -0.75 24.83 -3.43
N LEU A 50 0.33 25.47 -3.88
CA LEU A 50 1.50 25.82 -3.06
C LEU A 50 1.33 27.23 -2.51
N ALA A 51 0.89 27.34 -1.25
CA ALA A 51 0.65 28.65 -0.62
C ALA A 51 1.92 29.49 -0.45
N SER A 52 3.09 28.85 -0.35
CA SER A 52 4.38 29.53 -0.17
C SER A 52 5.13 29.81 -1.47
N GLY A 53 4.58 29.40 -2.62
CA GLY A 53 5.26 29.50 -3.92
C GLY A 53 6.45 28.55 -4.10
N ALA A 54 6.72 27.70 -3.11
CA ALA A 54 7.78 26.70 -3.16
C ALA A 54 7.28 25.35 -2.61
N VAL A 55 7.78 24.27 -3.18
CA VAL A 55 7.46 22.90 -2.78
C VAL A 55 8.20 22.57 -1.49
N ARG A 56 7.43 22.33 -0.42
CA ARG A 56 7.93 21.84 0.86
C ARG A 56 7.58 20.37 1.05
N ASP A 57 8.28 19.72 1.97
CA ASP A 57 8.03 18.32 2.31
C ASP A 57 6.58 18.10 2.75
N ASP A 58 6.03 19.01 3.55
CA ASP A 58 4.64 18.98 3.99
C ASP A 58 3.64 19.00 2.82
N ASP A 59 3.94 19.75 1.75
CA ASP A 59 3.09 19.79 0.56
C ASP A 59 3.11 18.46 -0.20
N VAL A 60 4.29 17.83 -0.32
CA VAL A 60 4.44 16.50 -0.91
C VAL A 60 3.71 15.45 -0.07
N GLN A 61 3.88 15.46 1.26
CA GLN A 61 3.19 14.54 2.15
C GLN A 61 1.67 14.70 2.08
N ARG A 62 1.18 15.95 2.09
CA ARG A 62 -0.25 16.24 1.97
C ARG A 62 -0.81 15.80 0.61
N LEU A 63 -0.06 16.02 -0.47
CA LEU A 63 -0.43 15.58 -1.82
C LEU A 63 -0.55 14.05 -1.90
N LEU A 64 0.43 13.32 -1.38
CA LEU A 64 0.43 11.86 -1.34
C LEU A 64 -0.67 11.32 -0.42
N ALA A 65 -0.90 11.95 0.73
CA ALA A 65 -1.98 11.59 1.66
C ALA A 65 -3.36 11.76 1.02
N GLY A 66 -3.59 12.89 0.34
CA GLY A 66 -4.84 13.13 -0.41
C GLY A 66 -5.03 12.13 -1.54
N GLY A 67 -3.96 11.81 -2.28
CA GLY A 67 -3.99 10.76 -3.30
C GLY A 67 -4.34 9.38 -2.73
N ARG A 68 -3.75 9.00 -1.59
CA ARG A 68 -4.09 7.75 -0.88
C ARG A 68 -5.55 7.72 -0.43
N GLN A 69 -6.07 8.82 0.12
CA GLN A 69 -7.47 8.93 0.51
C GLN A 69 -8.41 8.77 -0.68
N TYR A 70 -8.09 9.39 -1.82
CA TYR A 70 -8.85 9.22 -3.06
C TYR A 70 -8.82 7.77 -3.54
N ALA A 71 -7.68 7.09 -3.48
CA ALA A 71 -7.57 5.68 -3.84
C ALA A 71 -8.38 4.76 -2.91
N ALA A 72 -8.56 5.14 -1.64
CA ALA A 72 -9.33 4.39 -0.65
C ALA A 72 -10.85 4.60 -0.74
N ARG A 73 -11.34 5.45 -1.65
CA ARG A 73 -12.78 5.68 -1.86
C ARG A 73 -13.51 4.39 -2.20
N ASP A 74 -14.84 4.41 -2.06
CA ASP A 74 -15.73 3.29 -2.42
C ASP A 74 -15.47 2.00 -1.62
N LYS A 75 -15.11 2.13 -0.33
CA LYS A 75 -14.85 0.99 0.58
C LYS A 75 -13.72 0.08 0.08
N ARG A 76 -12.64 0.71 -0.36
CA ARG A 76 -11.45 0.06 -0.88
C ARG A 76 -10.29 0.28 0.06
N THR A 77 -9.50 -0.76 0.30
CA THR A 77 -8.23 -0.65 1.01
C THR A 77 -7.10 -0.46 0.00
N VAL A 78 -6.29 0.58 0.19
CA VAL A 78 -5.08 0.81 -0.61
C VAL A 78 -3.99 -0.15 -0.16
N LEU A 79 -3.54 -1.00 -1.08
CA LEU A 79 -2.39 -1.88 -0.85
C LEU A 79 -1.08 -1.19 -1.25
N HIS A 80 -1.10 -0.50 -2.39
CA HIS A 80 0.03 0.24 -2.92
C HIS A 80 -0.44 1.56 -3.52
N ALA A 81 0.33 2.63 -3.31
CA ALA A 81 0.16 3.90 -3.99
C ALA A 81 1.55 4.43 -4.34
N LEU A 82 1.87 4.42 -5.64
CA LEU A 82 3.21 4.67 -6.14
C LEU A 82 3.18 5.90 -7.05
N PRO A 83 3.98 6.95 -6.76
CA PRO A 83 4.12 8.08 -7.67
C PRO A 83 4.84 7.60 -8.93
N THR A 84 4.27 7.89 -10.10
CA THR A 84 4.85 7.61 -11.41
C THR A 84 5.53 8.83 -12.02
N GLY A 85 5.22 10.03 -11.52
CA GLY A 85 5.88 11.28 -11.89
C GLY A 85 5.27 12.49 -11.22
N TYR A 86 6.06 13.55 -11.07
CA TYR A 86 5.60 14.84 -10.59
C TYR A 86 5.52 15.86 -11.73
N ARG A 87 4.60 16.80 -11.57
CA ARG A 87 4.40 17.95 -12.44
C ARG A 87 4.29 19.21 -11.59
N LEU A 88 5.00 20.25 -11.95
CA LEU A 88 4.95 21.55 -11.29
C LEU A 88 4.52 22.57 -12.33
N ASP A 89 3.34 23.15 -12.14
CA ASP A 89 2.68 24.03 -13.11
C ASP A 89 2.54 23.34 -14.49
N GLU A 90 3.19 23.88 -15.52
CA GLU A 90 3.21 23.31 -16.88
C GLU A 90 4.38 22.33 -17.10
N ASN A 91 5.34 22.28 -16.18
CA ASN A 91 6.51 21.42 -16.29
C ASN A 91 6.22 20.01 -15.79
N SER A 92 6.55 19.01 -16.60
CA SER A 92 6.34 17.59 -16.30
C SER A 92 7.64 16.79 -16.32
N GLY A 93 7.60 15.56 -15.80
CA GLY A 93 8.77 14.68 -15.74
C GLY A 93 9.70 14.96 -14.55
N ILE A 94 9.22 15.66 -13.53
CA ILE A 94 9.99 15.95 -12.33
C ILE A 94 10.04 14.68 -11.48
N SER A 95 11.25 14.27 -11.08
CA SER A 95 11.44 13.13 -10.18
C SER A 95 11.44 13.56 -8.71
N GLU A 96 12.10 14.68 -8.41
CA GLU A 96 12.22 15.25 -7.06
C GLU A 96 11.75 16.70 -7.09
N PRO A 97 10.51 17.00 -6.69
CA PRO A 97 9.96 18.36 -6.75
C PRO A 97 10.37 19.23 -5.54
N GLN A 98 10.99 18.65 -4.51
CA GLN A 98 11.33 19.34 -3.26
C GLN A 98 12.26 20.54 -3.52
N GLY A 99 11.92 21.71 -2.95
CA GLY A 99 12.69 22.93 -3.12
C GLY A 99 12.47 23.68 -4.43
N MET A 100 11.66 23.15 -5.35
CA MET A 100 11.29 23.87 -6.58
C MET A 100 10.20 24.92 -6.31
N CYS A 101 10.25 26.03 -7.04
CA CYS A 101 9.25 27.11 -6.95
C CYS A 101 8.15 26.94 -8.00
N GLY A 102 6.91 27.18 -7.61
CA GLY A 102 5.74 27.09 -8.47
C GLY A 102 4.44 27.33 -7.70
N GLU A 103 3.32 27.33 -8.42
CA GLU A 103 2.00 27.59 -7.85
C GLU A 103 1.22 26.30 -7.56
N ARG A 104 1.42 25.26 -8.37
CA ARG A 104 0.67 24.01 -8.26
C ARG A 104 1.54 22.78 -8.50
N LEU A 105 1.66 21.95 -7.47
CA LEU A 105 2.29 20.65 -7.55
C LEU A 105 1.24 19.58 -7.85
N SER A 106 1.51 18.73 -8.83
CA SER A 106 0.69 17.57 -9.18
C SER A 106 1.54 16.30 -9.18
N VAL A 107 0.93 15.17 -8.86
CA VAL A 107 1.55 13.84 -8.90
C VAL A 107 0.63 12.89 -9.63
N ASP A 108 1.21 12.11 -10.53
CA ASP A 108 0.55 10.97 -11.14
C ASP A 108 0.80 9.76 -10.24
N LEU A 109 -0.27 9.13 -9.79
CA LEU A 109 -0.25 8.00 -8.87
C LEU A 109 -0.82 6.78 -9.55
N HIS A 110 -0.11 5.68 -9.37
CA HIS A 110 -0.62 4.35 -9.66
C HIS A 110 -0.96 3.66 -8.35
N ALA A 111 -2.23 3.37 -8.13
CA ALA A 111 -2.73 2.73 -6.93
C ALA A 111 -3.23 1.32 -7.22
N VAL A 112 -2.88 0.40 -6.33
CA VAL A 112 -3.43 -0.95 -6.27
C VAL A 112 -4.27 -1.05 -5.01
N THR A 113 -5.55 -1.38 -5.18
CA THR A 113 -6.52 -1.48 -4.10
C THR A 113 -7.14 -2.87 -4.04
N ALA A 114 -7.76 -3.20 -2.92
CA ALA A 114 -8.59 -4.40 -2.72
C ALA A 114 -9.88 -4.04 -1.96
N ASP A 115 -10.86 -4.94 -1.97
CA ASP A 115 -12.11 -4.77 -1.22
C ASP A 115 -11.81 -4.73 0.27
N GLU A 116 -12.32 -3.70 0.95
CA GLU A 116 -12.02 -3.47 2.37
C GLU A 116 -12.45 -4.66 3.25
N VAL A 117 -13.63 -5.24 2.98
CA VAL A 117 -14.13 -6.40 3.72
C VAL A 117 -13.20 -7.60 3.56
N ALA A 118 -12.66 -7.83 2.36
CA ALA A 118 -11.75 -8.92 2.13
C ALA A 118 -10.44 -8.73 2.90
N MET A 119 -9.93 -7.50 2.98
CA MET A 119 -8.69 -7.20 3.70
C MET A 119 -8.90 -7.28 5.22
N ARG A 120 -10.03 -6.77 5.73
CA ARG A 120 -10.40 -6.92 7.14
C ARG A 120 -10.51 -8.38 7.56
N ASN A 121 -11.15 -9.23 6.75
CA ASN A 121 -11.24 -10.65 7.03
C ASN A 121 -9.86 -11.32 7.07
N LEU A 122 -8.93 -10.95 6.18
CA LEU A 122 -7.57 -11.47 6.23
C LEU A 122 -6.83 -11.04 7.50
N MET A 123 -6.91 -9.76 7.88
CA MET A 123 -6.28 -9.27 9.11
C MET A 123 -6.83 -10.00 10.34
N LEU A 124 -8.15 -10.16 10.44
CA LEU A 124 -8.79 -10.87 11.54
C LEU A 124 -8.31 -12.32 11.69
N VAL A 125 -8.12 -13.04 10.58
CA VAL A 125 -7.63 -14.43 10.64
C VAL A 125 -6.17 -14.48 11.11
N VAL A 126 -5.33 -13.54 10.67
CA VAL A 126 -3.92 -13.50 11.09
C VAL A 126 -3.81 -13.13 12.57
N GLU A 127 -4.58 -12.15 13.04
CA GLU A 127 -4.63 -11.75 14.46
C GLU A 127 -5.08 -12.91 15.36
N ARG A 128 -6.06 -13.72 14.93
CA ARG A 128 -6.48 -14.95 15.64
C ARG A 128 -5.39 -16.00 15.78
N CYS A 129 -4.39 -15.97 14.89
CA CYS A 129 -3.21 -16.83 14.98
C CYS A 129 -2.14 -16.29 15.94
N HIS A 130 -2.39 -15.18 16.65
CA HIS A 130 -1.41 -14.47 17.47
C HIS A 130 -0.19 -13.97 16.68
N LEU A 131 -0.39 -13.66 15.39
CA LEU A 131 0.64 -13.14 14.51
C LEU A 131 0.37 -11.66 14.18
N GLY A 132 1.43 -10.88 14.09
CA GLY A 132 1.39 -9.52 13.56
C GLY A 132 1.37 -9.50 12.03
N VAL A 133 0.58 -8.60 11.43
CA VAL A 133 0.65 -8.31 10.00
C VAL A 133 1.59 -7.13 9.79
N ALA A 134 2.85 -7.41 9.48
CA ALA A 134 3.82 -6.36 9.17
C ALA A 134 3.44 -5.58 7.90
N SER A 135 2.80 -6.25 6.93
CA SER A 135 2.27 -5.58 5.72
C SER A 135 1.49 -6.52 4.79
N LEU A 136 0.52 -5.94 4.09
CA LEU A 136 -0.26 -6.57 3.02
C LEU A 136 0.26 -6.11 1.65
N VAL A 137 0.62 -7.03 0.77
CA VAL A 137 1.13 -6.69 -0.55
C VAL A 137 0.45 -7.47 -1.65
N ALA A 138 0.01 -6.77 -2.69
CA ALA A 138 -0.53 -7.41 -3.88
C ALA A 138 0.53 -8.34 -4.50
N ALA A 139 0.20 -9.61 -4.70
CA ALA A 139 1.15 -10.59 -5.23
C ALA A 139 1.84 -10.18 -6.55
N PRO A 140 1.17 -9.50 -7.51
CA PRO A 140 1.83 -9.09 -8.75
C PRO A 140 3.01 -8.12 -8.55
N ILE A 141 3.05 -7.37 -7.44
CA ILE A 141 4.09 -6.36 -7.18
C ILE A 141 5.20 -6.87 -6.26
N ARG A 142 5.09 -8.11 -5.76
CA ARG A 142 6.01 -8.70 -4.76
C ARG A 142 7.47 -8.71 -5.22
N ALA A 143 7.73 -8.82 -6.52
CA ALA A 143 9.09 -8.77 -7.07
C ALA A 143 9.79 -7.40 -6.85
N ARG A 144 9.03 -6.31 -6.78
CA ARG A 144 9.57 -4.93 -6.65
C ARG A 144 9.73 -4.46 -5.21
N TRP A 145 9.18 -5.18 -4.23
CA TRP A 145 9.22 -4.76 -2.82
C TRP A 145 10.60 -4.97 -2.17
N ARG A 146 11.38 -5.96 -2.61
CA ARG A 146 12.74 -6.20 -2.08
C ARG A 146 13.68 -4.99 -2.17
N SER A 147 13.42 -4.05 -3.09
CA SER A 147 14.18 -2.81 -3.27
C SER A 147 13.74 -1.65 -2.36
N TYR A 148 12.58 -1.74 -1.69
CA TYR A 148 12.01 -0.64 -0.89
C TYR A 148 12.06 -0.90 0.63
N ALA A 149 12.42 -2.12 1.05
CA ALA A 149 12.48 -2.54 2.46
C ALA A 149 13.90 -2.48 3.06
N ARG A 150 14.71 -1.50 2.64
CA ARG A 150 15.95 -1.13 3.35
C ARG A 150 15.73 0.14 4.14
#